data_AF-A0A935VLU0-F1
#
_entry.id   AF-A0A935VLU0-F1
#
_cell.length_a   1.000
_cell.length_b   1.000
_cell.length_c   1.000
_cell.angle_alpha   90.00
_cell.angle_beta   90.00
_cell.angle_gamma   90.00
#
_symmetry.space_group_name_H-M   'P 1'
#
loop_
_entity.id
_entity.type
_entity.pdbx_description
1 polymer ?
#
loop_
_entity_poly.entity_id
_entity_poly.type
_entity_poly.pdbx_seq_one_letter_code
_entity_poly.pdbx_strand_id
1 'polypeptide(L)' 'MPTVEERELARLRAMTAEEKLRVSDRLWREARALARAAVAQRHPAWSSEQVTAETRRLMSGGRA' A
#
# COMPACT_ATOMS: atom_id res chain seq x y z
N MET A 1 17.07 15.04 -23.64
CA MET A 1 15.98 14.04 -23.47
C MET A 1 15.64 13.99 -21.99
N PRO A 2 14.36 14.06 -21.58
CA PRO A 2 14.02 14.02 -20.16
C PRO A 2 14.34 12.65 -19.55
N THR A 3 14.76 12.65 -18.28
CA THR A 3 15.04 11.45 -17.48
C THR A 3 13.76 10.65 -17.23
N VAL A 4 13.91 9.42 -16.72
CA VAL A 4 12.75 8.59 -16.34
C VAL A 4 11.95 9.25 -15.23
N GLU A 5 12.63 9.76 -14.21
CA GLU A 5 12.00 10.44 -13.07
C GLU A 5 11.22 11.69 -13.50
N GLU A 6 11.79 12.50 -14.41
CA GLU A 6 11.10 13.69 -14.95
C GLU A 6 9.82 13.32 -15.70
N ARG A 7 9.82 12.22 -16.45
CA ARG A 7 8.64 11.73 -17.18
C ARG A 7 7.57 11.20 -16.24
N GLU A 8 7.96 10.47 -15.20
CA GLU A 8 7.04 9.96 -14.18
C GLU A 8 6.38 11.10 -13.41
N LEU A 9 7.17 12.10 -13.00
CA LEU A 9 6.66 13.27 -12.30
C LEU A 9 5.70 14.07 -13.17
N ALA A 10 6.02 14.26 -14.45
CA ALA A 10 5.11 14.92 -15.40
C ALA A 10 3.79 14.16 -15.56
N ARG A 11 3.83 12.82 -15.64
CA ARG A 11 2.64 11.97 -15.71
C ARG A 11 1.79 12.09 -14.44
N LEU A 12 2.41 12.02 -13.26
CA LEU A 12 1.71 12.16 -11.98
C LEU A 12 1.07 13.55 -11.82
N ARG A 13 1.73 14.60 -12.31
CA ARG A 13 1.20 15.98 -12.30
C ARG A 13 0.01 16.14 -13.25
N ALA A 14 0.04 15.47 -14.40
CA ALA A 14 -1.03 15.54 -15.40
C ALA A 14 -2.31 14.79 -14.99
N MET A 15 -2.23 13.87 -14.02
CA MET A 15 -3.41 13.13 -13.55
C MET A 15 -4.44 14.04 -12.88
N THR A 16 -5.70 13.80 -13.23
CA THR A 16 -6.88 14.33 -12.53
C THR A 16 -6.95 13.81 -11.08
N ALA A 17 -7.76 14.46 -10.25
CA ALA A 17 -7.99 14.00 -8.88
C ALA A 17 -8.57 12.59 -8.82
N GLU A 18 -9.49 12.25 -9.75
CA GLU A 18 -10.08 10.93 -9.83
C GLU A 18 -9.06 9.85 -10.17
N GLU A 19 -8.18 10.10 -11.14
CA GLU A 19 -7.10 9.16 -11.49
C GLU A 19 -6.13 8.97 -10.31
N LYS A 20 -5.79 10.05 -9.61
CA LYS A 20 -4.93 9.96 -8.41
C LYS A 20 -5.58 9.12 -7.32
N LEU A 21 -6.89 9.27 -7.09
CA LEU A 21 -7.63 8.45 -6.13
C LEU A 21 -7.63 6.98 -6.54
N ARG A 22 -7.89 6.67 -7.82
CA ARG A 22 -7.88 5.28 -8.33
C ARG A 22 -6.50 4.62 -8.16
N VAL A 23 -5.42 5.34 -8.49
CA VAL A 23 -4.05 4.84 -8.31
C VAL A 23 -3.75 4.66 -6.82
N SER A 24 -4.12 5.62 -5.98
CA SER A 24 -3.86 5.54 -4.53
C SER A 24 -4.63 4.39 -3.87
N ASP A 25 -5.90 4.16 -4.23
CA ASP A 25 -6.69 3.03 -3.73
C ASP A 25 -6.06 1.69 -4.13
N ARG A 26 -5.63 1.56 -5.39
CA ARG A 26 -4.95 0.35 -5.87
C ARG A 26 -3.65 0.11 -5.09
N LEU A 27 -2.79 1.13 -4.96
CA LEU A 27 -1.55 1.03 -4.21
C LEU A 27 -1.80 0.67 -2.75
N TRP A 28 -2.83 1.23 -2.13
CA TRP A 28 -3.20 0.91 -0.74
C TRP A 28 -3.61 -0.56 -0.58
N ARG A 29 -4.40 -1.11 -1.52
CA ARG A 29 -4.80 -2.53 -1.51
C ARG A 29 -3.61 -3.46 -1.70
N GLU A 30 -2.72 -3.15 -2.64
CA GLU A 30 -1.50 -3.92 -2.91
C GLU A 30 -0.58 -3.90 -1.68
N ALA A 31 -0.35 -2.72 -1.07
CA ALA A 31 0.42 -2.58 0.15
C ALA A 31 -0.17 -3.38 1.32
N ARG A 32 -1.50 -3.35 1.49
CA ARG A 32 -2.20 -4.15 2.52
C ARG A 32 -2.02 -5.65 2.30
N ALA A 33 -2.10 -6.12 1.06
CA ALA A 33 -1.89 -7.53 0.74
C ALA A 33 -0.47 -7.97 1.06
N LEU A 34 0.53 -7.16 0.69
CA LEU A 34 1.94 -7.41 1.00
C LEU A 34 2.19 -7.43 2.50
N ALA A 35 1.67 -6.46 3.24
CA ALA A 35 1.80 -6.38 4.69
C ALA A 35 1.20 -7.62 5.37
N ARG A 36 0.01 -8.06 4.94
CA ARG A 36 -0.64 -9.27 5.44
C ARG A 36 0.21 -10.52 5.21
N ALA A 37 0.75 -10.68 4.00
CA ALA A 37 1.62 -11.81 3.67
C ALA A 37 2.89 -11.82 4.53
N ALA A 38 3.51 -10.65 4.73
CA ALA A 38 4.67 -10.51 5.58
C ALA A 38 4.38 -10.85 7.05
N VAL A 39 3.24 -10.40 7.60
CA VAL A 39 2.81 -10.75 8.97
C VAL A 39 2.59 -12.26 9.10
N ALA A 40 1.86 -12.87 8.16
CA ALA A 40 1.60 -14.31 8.18
C ALA A 40 2.90 -15.13 8.10
N GLN A 41 3.86 -14.70 7.27
CA GLN A 41 5.16 -15.36 7.16
C GLN A 41 5.98 -15.25 8.45
N ARG A 42 5.94 -14.09 9.14
CA ARG A 42 6.64 -13.87 10.41
C ARG A 42 5.99 -14.59 11.59
N HIS A 43 4.69 -14.84 11.52
CA HIS A 43 3.92 -15.50 12.57
C HIS A 43 3.09 -16.69 12.03
N PRO A 44 3.72 -17.81 11.65
CA PRO A 44 3.02 -18.93 11.02
C PRO A 44 1.94 -19.60 11.89
N ALA A 45 2.05 -19.46 13.22
CA ALA A 45 1.10 -20.05 14.17
C ALA A 45 -0.09 -19.12 14.51
N TRP A 46 -0.10 -17.88 14.02
CA TRP A 46 -1.17 -16.95 14.31
C TRP A 46 -2.44 -17.27 13.52
N SER A 47 -3.59 -17.01 14.16
CA SER A 47 -4.87 -17.09 13.48
C SER A 47 -5.01 -15.98 12.43
N SER A 48 -5.91 -16.19 11.46
CA SER A 48 -6.24 -15.19 10.46
C SER A 48 -6.68 -13.85 11.06
N GLU A 49 -7.33 -13.88 12.23
CA GLU A 49 -7.77 -12.69 12.96
C GLU A 49 -6.60 -11.91 13.54
N GLN A 50 -5.64 -12.60 14.17
CA GLN A 50 -4.40 -12.00 14.69
C GLN A 50 -3.57 -11.36 13.58
N VAL A 51 -3.41 -12.07 12.45
CA VAL A 51 -2.73 -11.53 11.26
C VAL A 51 -3.44 -10.28 10.74
N THR A 52 -4.77 -10.29 10.70
CA THR A 52 -5.58 -9.15 10.21
C THR A 52 -5.46 -7.94 11.14
N ALA A 53 -5.53 -8.15 12.46
CA ALA A 53 -5.39 -7.11 13.46
C ALA A 53 -4.01 -6.45 13.38
N GLU A 54 -2.95 -7.24 13.27
CA GLU A 54 -1.59 -6.73 13.16
C GLU A 54 -1.34 -6.02 11.83
N THR A 55 -1.85 -6.57 10.71
CA THR A 55 -1.79 -5.88 9.41
C THR A 55 -2.45 -4.50 9.50
N ARG A 56 -3.60 -4.40 10.19
CA ARG A 56 -4.29 -3.11 10.39
C ARG A 56 -3.44 -2.14 11.20
N ARG A 57 -2.82 -2.59 12.29
CA ARG A 57 -1.93 -1.80 13.15
C ARG A 57 -0.73 -1.25 12.38
N LEU A 58 -0.13 -2.07 11.52
CA LEU A 58 0.99 -1.65 10.66
C LEU A 58 0.56 -0.59 9.64
N MET A 59 -0.58 -0.82 8.98
CA MET A 59 -1.08 0.07 7.93
C MET A 59 -1.63 1.41 8.47
N SER A 60 -2.02 1.49 9.75
CA SER A 60 -2.48 2.74 10.37
C SER A 60 -1.35 3.61 10.94
N GLY A 61 -0.09 3.19 10.81
CA GLY A 61 1.06 3.93 11.32
C GLY A 61 1.11 4.01 12.86
N GLY A 62 0.56 3.00 13.55
CA GLY A 62 0.53 2.94 15.02
C GLY A 62 -0.56 3.78 15.68
N ARG A 63 -1.41 4.47 14.92
CA ARG A 63 -2.67 5.03 15.45
C ARG A 63 -3.71 3.92 15.44
N ALA A 64 -3.86 3.27 16.59
CA ALA A 64 -4.92 2.31 16.90
C ALA A 64 -5.97 2.99 17.77
#